data_AF-A0A838RXT5-F1
#
_entry.id   AF-A0A838RXT5-F1
#
_cell.length_a   1.000
_cell.length_b   1.000
_cell.length_c   1.000
_cell.angle_alpha   90.00
_cell.angle_beta   90.00
_cell.angle_gamma   90.00
#
_symmetry.space_group_name_H-M   'P 1'
#
loop_
_entity.id
_entity.type
_entity.pdbx_description
1 polymer ?
#
loop_
_entity_poly.entity_id
_entity_poly.type
_entity_poly.pdbx_seq_one_letter_code
_entity_poly.pdbx_strand_id
1 'polypeptide(L)'
;MAWGYGPSVIHRDGCDYWRTWFLQECEHEGLFGLTIGHLPLVRTKGVGVIPYHAGTLVYLEDAPYFHATEKKRHRVVGPYEVVTAGQLPEDANVVHHDHGRPIVWHEPHPEQGPWLNRSNVKRTIDGVVITFRQMAGTFGYFPYRFRIKRAPGWKSTTYEHYVGCWLCA
;
A
#
# COMPACT_ATOMS: atom_id res chain seq x y z
N MET A 1 -3.22 14.39 -19.07
CA MET A 1 -2.19 14.23 -18.02
C MET A 1 -2.26 12.80 -17.51
N ALA A 2 -1.30 11.97 -17.89
CA ALA A 2 -1.24 10.57 -17.50
C ALA A 2 -0.81 10.49 -16.03
N TRP A 3 -1.75 10.13 -15.16
CA TRP A 3 -1.48 9.73 -13.79
C TRP A 3 -0.81 8.35 -13.88
N GLY A 4 0.44 8.23 -13.43
CA GLY A 4 1.19 6.96 -13.47
C GLY A 4 0.37 5.83 -12.85
N TYR A 5 0.19 4.75 -13.61
CA TYR A 5 -0.61 3.58 -13.27
C TYR A 5 0.05 2.79 -12.13
N GLY A 6 -0.59 2.76 -10.95
CA GLY A 6 -0.20 1.93 -9.80
C GLY A 6 1.05 2.42 -9.04
N PRO A 7 1.17 2.18 -7.72
CA PRO A 7 2.36 2.61 -7.00
C PRO A 7 3.65 1.94 -7.45
N SER A 8 4.68 2.77 -7.63
CA SER A 8 6.09 2.38 -7.72
C SER A 8 6.47 1.68 -6.42
N VAL A 9 6.53 0.35 -6.43
CA VAL A 9 7.12 -0.42 -5.35
C VAL A 9 8.62 -0.33 -5.49
N ILE A 10 9.30 0.12 -4.45
CA ILE A 10 10.74 0.32 -4.46
C ILE A 10 11.35 -0.63 -3.45
N HIS A 11 12.23 -1.50 -3.91
CA HIS A 11 12.97 -2.42 -3.06
C HIS A 11 14.28 -1.77 -2.60
N ARG A 12 14.49 -1.65 -1.30
CA ARG A 12 15.71 -1.07 -0.73
C ARG A 12 15.99 -1.61 0.66
N ASP A 13 17.26 -1.87 0.97
CA ASP A 13 17.71 -2.31 2.29
C ASP A 13 16.92 -3.52 2.83
N GLY A 14 16.55 -4.44 1.94
CA GLY A 14 15.78 -5.65 2.26
C GLY A 14 14.28 -5.43 2.54
N CYS A 15 13.76 -4.24 2.28
CA CYS A 15 12.36 -3.88 2.52
C CYS A 15 11.70 -3.30 1.26
N ASP A 16 10.37 -3.43 1.19
CA ASP A 16 9.57 -2.85 0.10
C ASP A 16 8.83 -1.60 0.56
N TYR A 17 8.98 -0.52 -0.22
CA TYR A 17 8.34 0.77 0.02
C TYR A 17 7.20 0.95 -0.97
N TRP A 18 5.97 0.99 -0.45
CA TRP A 18 4.74 1.07 -1.22
C TRP A 18 4.14 2.46 -1.10
N ARG A 19 4.05 3.15 -2.23
CA ARG A 19 3.28 4.39 -2.29
C ARG A 19 1.79 4.12 -2.14
N THR A 20 1.08 4.90 -1.35
CA THR A 20 -0.38 4.80 -1.26
C THR A 20 -1.02 6.16 -1.04
N TRP A 21 -2.23 6.33 -1.58
CA TRP A 21 -3.10 7.45 -1.27
C TRP A 21 -4.01 7.15 -0.07
N PHE A 22 -4.11 5.89 0.33
CA PHE A 22 -5.12 5.37 1.25
C PHE A 22 -4.51 4.94 2.58
N LEU A 23 -3.44 5.62 3.02
CA LEU A 23 -2.68 5.21 4.20
C LEU A 23 -3.57 5.08 5.45
N GLN A 24 -4.45 6.05 5.70
CA GLN A 24 -5.34 6.02 6.86
C GLN A 24 -6.33 4.85 6.81
N GLU A 25 -6.89 4.56 5.64
CA GLU A 25 -7.78 3.41 5.41
C GLU A 25 -7.03 2.10 5.61
N CYS A 26 -5.81 2.02 5.07
CA CYS A 26 -4.96 0.84 5.26
C CYS A 26 -4.69 0.58 6.75
N GLU A 27 -4.39 1.64 7.51
CA GLU A 27 -4.14 1.55 8.95
C GLU A 27 -5.38 1.21 9.76
N HIS A 28 -6.52 1.84 9.45
CA HIS A 28 -7.77 1.63 10.18
C HIS A 28 -8.24 0.18 10.07
N GLU A 29 -8.11 -0.40 8.87
CA GLU A 29 -8.69 -1.71 8.53
C GLU A 29 -7.69 -2.84 8.63
N GLY A 30 -6.40 -2.53 8.73
CA GLY A 30 -5.32 -3.53 8.65
C GLY A 30 -5.29 -4.22 7.29
N LEU A 31 -5.59 -3.49 6.22
CA LEU A 31 -5.66 -3.99 4.84
C LEU A 31 -4.80 -3.16 3.92
N PHE A 32 -4.18 -3.82 2.93
CA PHE A 32 -3.54 -3.11 1.83
C PHE A 32 -4.18 -3.51 0.50
N GLY A 33 -4.51 -2.51 -0.31
CA GLY A 33 -5.20 -2.66 -1.59
C GLY A 33 -4.23 -2.81 -2.75
N LEU A 34 -4.47 -3.81 -3.59
CA LEU A 34 -3.68 -4.14 -4.76
C LEU A 34 -4.53 -4.14 -6.03
N THR A 35 -3.95 -3.64 -7.11
CA THR A 35 -4.42 -3.87 -8.48
C THR A 35 -3.73 -5.09 -9.11
N ILE A 36 -4.24 -5.56 -10.25
CA ILE A 36 -3.67 -6.70 -11.00
C ILE A 36 -2.17 -6.54 -11.30
N GLY A 37 -1.70 -5.31 -11.54
CA GLY A 37 -0.30 -5.01 -11.84
C GLY A 37 0.66 -5.28 -10.67
N HIS A 38 0.16 -5.36 -9.44
CA HIS A 38 0.97 -5.66 -8.25
C HIS A 38 1.08 -7.17 -7.98
N LEU A 39 0.19 -7.97 -8.56
CA LEU A 39 0.17 -9.41 -8.30
C LEU A 39 1.50 -10.10 -8.59
N PRO A 40 2.24 -9.77 -9.67
CA PRO A 40 3.58 -10.32 -9.87
C PRO A 40 4.48 -10.06 -8.67
N LEU A 41 4.57 -8.82 -8.17
CA LEU A 41 5.45 -8.45 -7.05
C LEU A 41 5.21 -9.28 -5.79
N VAL A 42 3.95 -9.61 -5.52
CA VAL A 42 3.59 -10.38 -4.32
C VAL A 42 3.56 -11.89 -4.56
N ARG A 43 3.44 -12.34 -5.82
CA ARG A 43 3.27 -13.77 -6.19
C ARG A 43 4.50 -14.43 -6.79
N THR A 44 5.43 -13.70 -7.41
CA THR A 44 6.48 -14.36 -8.20
C THR A 44 7.43 -15.14 -7.31
N LYS A 45 7.31 -16.47 -7.42
CA LYS A 45 8.42 -17.42 -7.26
C LYS A 45 9.23 -17.39 -8.55
N GLY A 46 10.31 -16.60 -8.56
CA GLY A 46 11.35 -16.68 -9.58
C GLY A 46 12.66 -17.17 -8.96
N VAL A 47 13.63 -17.60 -9.77
CA VAL A 47 14.98 -17.93 -9.26
C VAL A 47 15.56 -16.67 -8.61
N GLY A 48 15.72 -16.70 -7.28
CA GLY A 48 16.22 -15.57 -6.49
C GLY A 48 15.17 -14.54 -6.02
N VAL A 49 13.87 -14.78 -6.23
CA VAL A 49 12.79 -13.88 -5.80
C VAL A 49 11.87 -14.58 -4.80
N ILE A 50 11.73 -14.02 -3.60
CA ILE A 50 10.91 -14.55 -2.51
C ILE A 50 9.52 -13.90 -2.58
N PRO A 51 8.43 -14.65 -2.82
CA PRO A 51 7.08 -14.12 -2.71
C PRO A 51 6.80 -13.58 -1.33
N TYR A 52 5.78 -12.73 -1.23
CA TYR A 52 5.30 -12.29 0.06
C TYR A 52 4.85 -13.50 0.88
N HIS A 53 5.25 -13.50 2.14
CA HIS A 53 4.90 -14.47 3.17
C HIS A 53 4.51 -13.70 4.45
N ALA A 54 3.81 -14.36 5.37
CA ALA A 54 3.52 -13.75 6.64
C ALA A 54 4.83 -13.41 7.37
N GLY A 55 4.96 -12.19 7.87
CA GLY A 55 6.23 -11.67 8.39
C GLY A 55 6.95 -10.71 7.44
N THR A 56 6.59 -10.68 6.15
CA THR A 56 7.21 -9.74 5.19
C THR A 56 6.98 -8.30 5.64
N LEU A 57 8.06 -7.51 5.73
CA LEU A 57 7.98 -6.12 6.16
C LEU A 57 7.81 -5.19 4.95
N VAL A 58 6.85 -4.28 5.07
CA VAL A 58 6.57 -3.23 4.08
C VAL A 58 6.52 -1.86 4.76
N TYR A 59 7.04 -0.85 4.08
CA TYR A 59 6.89 0.55 4.45
C TYR A 59 5.91 1.22 3.51
N LEU A 60 5.15 2.19 4.01
CA LEU A 60 4.15 2.90 3.22
C LEU A 60 4.56 4.36 3.06
N GLU A 61 4.63 4.83 1.82
CA GLU A 61 4.84 6.25 1.49
C GLU A 61 3.48 6.96 1.34
N ASP A 62 3.31 8.04 2.08
CA ASP A 62 2.12 8.90 2.08
C ASP A 62 2.14 9.82 0.84
N ALA A 63 1.58 9.34 -0.26
CA ALA A 63 1.58 10.06 -1.54
C ALA A 63 0.96 11.46 -1.45
N PRO A 64 -0.18 11.68 -0.76
CA PRO A 64 -0.74 13.00 -0.54
C PRO A 64 0.26 14.01 0.04
N TYR A 65 1.08 13.60 1.01
CA TYR A 65 2.09 14.47 1.61
C TYR A 65 3.17 14.88 0.61
N PHE A 66 3.66 13.94 -0.19
CA PHE A 66 4.62 14.23 -1.26
C PHE A 66 4.04 15.21 -2.28
N HIS A 67 2.81 15.00 -2.73
CA HIS A 67 2.16 15.91 -3.67
C HIS A 67 1.90 17.30 -3.08
N ALA A 68 1.48 17.37 -1.81
CA ALA A 68 1.15 18.64 -1.14
C ALA A 68 2.37 19.50 -0.84
N THR A 69 3.52 18.88 -0.58
CA THR A 69 4.79 19.58 -0.36
C THR A 69 5.47 19.98 -1.67
N GLU A 70 4.72 20.10 -2.77
CA GLU A 70 5.22 20.38 -4.11
C GLU A 70 6.30 19.38 -4.55
N LYS A 71 6.14 18.11 -4.16
CA LYS A 71 7.10 17.03 -4.40
C LYS A 71 8.46 17.28 -3.76
N LYS A 72 8.53 17.95 -2.60
CA LYS A 72 9.79 18.23 -1.87
C LYS A 72 10.05 17.27 -0.73
N ARG A 73 9.04 16.59 -0.18
CA ARG A 73 9.22 15.73 1.01
C ARG A 73 8.42 14.45 0.90
N HIS A 74 9.06 13.32 1.14
CA HIS A 74 8.42 12.02 1.29
C HIS A 74 8.16 11.77 2.77
N ARG A 75 6.97 11.30 3.11
CA ARG A 75 6.66 10.78 4.45
C ARG A 75 6.47 9.28 4.33
N VAL A 76 7.32 8.54 5.02
CA VAL A 76 7.31 7.07 5.01
C VAL A 76 6.99 6.57 6.41
N VAL A 77 6.08 5.61 6.49
CA VAL A 77 5.53 5.09 7.73
C VAL A 77 5.69 3.57 7.76
N GLY A 78 6.04 2.99 8.91
CA GLY A 78 6.24 1.54 9.05
C GLY A 78 7.43 1.18 9.95
N PRO A 79 7.86 -0.10 9.97
CA PRO A 79 7.36 -1.16 9.09
C PRO A 79 5.98 -1.67 9.49
N TYR A 80 5.25 -2.16 8.50
CA TYR A 80 4.08 -3.01 8.66
C TYR A 80 4.46 -4.43 8.28
N GLU A 81 3.87 -5.41 8.94
CA GLU A 81 4.05 -6.82 8.66
C GLU A 81 2.86 -7.34 7.85
N VAL A 82 3.13 -8.02 6.73
CA VAL A 82 2.13 -8.82 6.01
C VAL A 82 1.71 -9.98 6.89
N VAL A 83 0.41 -10.23 7.03
CA VAL A 83 -0.10 -11.33 7.84
C VAL A 83 -1.09 -12.18 7.07
N THR A 84 -1.23 -13.42 7.51
CA THR A 84 -2.24 -14.34 6.98
C THR A 84 -3.64 -13.77 7.22
N ALA A 85 -4.51 -13.92 6.22
CA ALA A 85 -5.92 -13.66 6.41
C ALA A 85 -6.51 -14.73 7.35
N GLY A 86 -7.35 -14.28 8.28
CA GLY A 86 -8.19 -15.16 9.09
C GLY A 86 -9.43 -15.57 8.29
N GLN A 87 -10.61 -15.13 8.73
CA GLN A 87 -11.84 -15.30 7.98
C GLN A 87 -11.89 -14.33 6.78
N LEU A 88 -12.16 -14.88 5.61
CA LEU A 88 -12.41 -14.16 4.36
C LEU A 88 -13.92 -14.05 4.10
N PRO A 89 -14.35 -13.09 3.24
CA PRO A 89 -15.69 -13.12 2.65
C PRO A 89 -15.98 -14.48 2.00
N GLU A 90 -17.24 -14.92 2.04
CA GLU A 90 -17.66 -16.26 1.59
C GLU A 90 -17.32 -16.52 0.11
N ASP A 91 -17.38 -15.48 -0.71
CA ASP A 91 -17.14 -15.47 -2.14
C ASP A 91 -15.75 -14.94 -2.53
N ALA A 92 -14.85 -14.73 -1.55
CA ALA A 92 -13.47 -14.35 -1.82
C ALA A 92 -12.69 -15.49 -2.49
N ASN A 93 -11.91 -15.15 -3.52
CA ASN A 93 -11.04 -16.10 -4.21
C ASN A 93 -9.58 -15.91 -3.79
N VAL A 94 -8.95 -16.93 -3.21
CA VAL A 94 -7.57 -16.84 -2.74
C VAL A 94 -6.61 -16.93 -3.93
N VAL A 95 -5.71 -15.95 -4.04
CA VAL A 95 -4.76 -15.80 -5.14
C VAL A 95 -3.36 -16.28 -4.75
N HIS A 96 -3.02 -16.18 -3.46
CA HIS A 96 -1.73 -16.60 -2.93
C HIS A 96 -1.85 -17.10 -1.49
N HIS A 97 -1.09 -18.15 -1.18
CA HIS A 97 -1.04 -18.79 0.14
C HIS A 97 0.39 -18.76 0.68
N ASP A 98 0.49 -18.65 2.00
CA ASP A 98 1.72 -18.87 2.75
C ASP A 98 1.49 -19.98 3.77
N HIS A 99 2.30 -21.04 3.71
CA HIS A 99 2.14 -22.24 4.55
C HIS A 99 0.69 -22.76 4.64
N GLY A 100 -0.03 -22.76 3.53
CA GLY A 100 -1.43 -23.22 3.43
C GLY A 100 -2.47 -22.21 3.93
N ARG A 101 -2.05 -21.03 4.39
CA ARG A 101 -2.96 -19.96 4.83
C ARG A 101 -3.09 -18.87 3.77
N PRO A 102 -4.29 -18.32 3.52
CA PRO A 102 -4.46 -17.24 2.56
C PRO A 102 -3.67 -16.00 2.98
N ILE A 103 -3.00 -15.35 2.03
CA ILE A 103 -2.32 -14.07 2.25
C ILE A 103 -2.77 -13.00 1.26
N VAL A 104 -3.04 -13.39 0.01
CA VAL A 104 -3.62 -12.49 -1.00
C VAL A 104 -4.90 -13.10 -1.52
N TRP A 105 -5.99 -12.32 -1.54
CA TRP A 105 -7.27 -12.73 -2.11
C TRP A 105 -7.82 -11.65 -3.03
N HIS A 106 -8.67 -12.07 -3.96
CA HIS A 106 -9.54 -11.21 -4.74
C HIS A 106 -10.81 -10.93 -3.92
N GLU A 107 -11.11 -9.65 -3.71
CA GLU A 107 -12.35 -9.18 -3.12
C GLU A 107 -13.44 -9.13 -4.20
N PRO A 108 -14.58 -9.81 -4.04
CA PRO A 108 -15.66 -9.84 -5.02
C PRO A 108 -16.41 -8.51 -5.17
N HIS A 109 -16.51 -7.73 -4.08
CA HIS A 109 -17.15 -6.41 -4.05
C HIS A 109 -16.17 -5.33 -3.56
N PRO A 110 -15.07 -5.07 -4.29
CA PRO A 110 -13.99 -4.20 -3.81
C PRO A 110 -14.43 -2.75 -3.57
N GLU A 111 -15.46 -2.29 -4.29
CA GLU A 111 -16.08 -0.97 -4.13
C GLU A 111 -16.78 -0.77 -2.79
N GLN A 112 -17.20 -1.85 -2.13
CA GLN A 112 -17.76 -1.82 -0.78
C GLN A 112 -16.66 -1.85 0.30
N GLY A 113 -15.40 -1.93 -0.13
CA GLY A 113 -14.24 -1.85 0.73
C GLY A 113 -14.07 -0.50 1.43
N PRO A 114 -13.05 -0.40 2.29
CA PRO A 114 -12.81 0.81 3.07
C PRO A 114 -12.24 1.98 2.24
N TRP A 115 -12.04 1.78 0.94
CA TRP A 115 -11.36 2.73 0.08
C TRP A 115 -12.25 3.93 -0.23
N LEU A 116 -11.98 5.08 0.39
CA LEU A 116 -12.75 6.29 0.13
C LEU A 116 -12.68 6.68 -1.35
N ASN A 117 -13.84 6.94 -1.94
CA ASN A 117 -13.96 7.39 -3.32
C ASN A 117 -14.57 8.80 -3.38
N ARG A 118 -13.78 9.83 -3.07
CA ARG A 118 -14.22 11.22 -2.95
C ARG A 118 -13.31 12.20 -3.70
N SER A 119 -13.93 13.20 -4.31
CA SER A 119 -13.23 14.26 -5.04
C SER A 119 -12.44 15.20 -4.12
N ASN A 120 -12.79 15.29 -2.84
CA ASN A 120 -12.09 16.16 -1.89
C ASN A 120 -12.02 15.51 -0.50
N VAL A 121 -10.80 15.26 -0.03
CA VAL A 121 -10.50 14.70 1.29
C VAL A 121 -9.52 15.62 2.00
N LYS A 122 -9.80 15.92 3.27
CA LYS A 122 -8.97 16.75 4.13
C LYS A 122 -8.33 15.86 5.20
N ARG A 123 -7.00 15.89 5.32
CA ARG A 123 -6.25 15.20 6.37
C ARG A 123 -5.23 16.13 7.00
N THR A 124 -4.92 15.90 8.27
CA THR A 124 -3.76 16.51 8.92
C THR A 124 -2.63 15.50 8.92
N ILE A 125 -1.52 15.82 8.26
CA ILE A 125 -0.35 14.95 8.13
C ILE A 125 0.87 15.75 8.64
N ASP A 126 1.53 15.25 9.68
CA ASP A 126 2.64 15.94 10.38
C ASP A 126 2.31 17.42 10.70
N GLY A 127 1.08 17.66 11.19
CA GLY A 127 0.58 19.00 11.54
C GLY A 127 0.13 19.86 10.36
N VAL A 128 0.39 19.44 9.12
CA VAL A 128 -0.03 20.15 7.91
C VAL A 128 -1.41 19.67 7.48
N VAL A 129 -2.34 20.61 7.32
CA VAL A 129 -3.67 20.31 6.77
C VAL A 129 -3.57 20.27 5.25
N ILE A 130 -3.81 19.08 4.69
CA ILE A 130 -3.73 18.81 3.27
C ILE A 130 -5.12 18.46 2.75
N THR A 131 -5.46 19.05 1.61
CA THR A 131 -6.70 18.83 0.89
C THR A 131 -6.36 18.24 -0.47
N PHE A 132 -6.86 17.05 -0.78
CA PHE A 132 -6.49 16.33 -2.00
C PHE A 132 -7.63 15.44 -2.53
N ARG A 133 -7.50 15.02 -3.79
CA ARG A 133 -8.44 14.10 -4.43
C ARG A 133 -8.06 12.67 -4.06
N GLN A 134 -9.03 11.87 -3.63
CA GLN A 134 -8.80 10.47 -3.34
C GLN A 134 -9.94 9.63 -3.88
N MET A 135 -9.72 9.05 -5.05
CA MET A 135 -10.76 8.34 -5.79
C MET A 135 -10.36 6.87 -5.94
N ALA A 136 -10.83 5.99 -5.05
CA ALA A 136 -10.60 4.55 -5.20
C ALA A 136 -11.00 4.01 -6.58
N GLY A 137 -12.03 4.60 -7.20
CA GLY A 137 -12.49 4.23 -8.54
C GLY A 137 -11.42 4.39 -9.62
N THR A 138 -10.45 5.31 -9.48
CA THR A 138 -9.35 5.43 -10.46
C THR A 138 -8.39 4.25 -10.42
N PHE A 139 -8.43 3.43 -9.37
CA PHE A 139 -7.64 2.23 -9.18
C PHE A 139 -8.48 0.95 -9.33
N GLY A 140 -9.70 1.06 -9.87
CA GLY A 140 -10.64 -0.05 -9.94
C GLY A 140 -10.99 -0.61 -8.54
N TYR A 141 -10.98 0.25 -7.52
CA TYR A 141 -11.27 -0.09 -6.12
C TYR A 141 -10.36 -1.12 -5.46
N PHE A 142 -9.16 -1.38 -6.02
CA PHE A 142 -8.21 -2.35 -5.46
C PHE A 142 -8.82 -3.75 -5.27
N PRO A 143 -9.05 -4.49 -6.37
CA PRO A 143 -9.75 -5.77 -6.35
C PRO A 143 -9.00 -6.87 -5.60
N TYR A 144 -7.72 -6.69 -5.29
CA TYR A 144 -6.93 -7.65 -4.53
C TYR A 144 -6.49 -7.06 -3.20
N ARG A 145 -6.31 -7.91 -2.18
CA ARG A 145 -6.00 -7.48 -0.81
C ARG A 145 -4.99 -8.41 -0.15
N PHE A 146 -4.22 -7.86 0.77
CA PHE A 146 -3.58 -8.62 1.84
C PHE A 146 -3.74 -7.89 3.17
N ARG A 147 -3.64 -8.63 4.28
CA ARG A 147 -3.69 -8.04 5.61
C ARG A 147 -2.33 -7.52 6.04
N ILE A 148 -2.35 -6.39 6.75
CA ILE A 148 -1.17 -5.80 7.38
C ILE A 148 -1.43 -5.53 8.86
N LYS A 149 -0.39 -5.57 9.67
CA LYS A 149 -0.39 -5.04 11.04
C LYS A 149 0.86 -4.19 11.25
N ARG A 150 0.86 -3.31 12.25
CA ARG A 150 2.08 -2.59 12.64
C ARG A 150 3.10 -3.59 13.19
N ALA A 151 4.33 -3.54 12.69
CA ALA A 151 5.43 -4.32 13.22
C ALA A 151 6.04 -3.65 14.46
N PRO A 152 6.77 -4.38 15.33
CA PRO A 152 7.56 -3.78 16.40
C PRO A 152 8.53 -2.73 15.83
N GLY A 153 8.67 -1.59 16.53
CA GLY A 153 9.56 -0.52 16.09
C GLY A 153 9.00 0.37 14.97
N TRP A 154 7.68 0.35 14.74
CA TRP A 154 6.97 1.27 13.84
C TRP A 154 7.34 2.74 14.09
N LYS A 155 7.71 3.47 13.03
CA LYS A 155 8.09 4.88 13.04
C LYS A 155 7.58 5.58 11.78
N SER A 156 7.34 6.89 11.90
CA SER A 156 7.16 7.80 10.77
C SER A 156 8.47 8.54 10.54
N THR A 157 8.96 8.56 9.31
CA THR A 157 10.18 9.27 8.91
C THR A 157 9.90 10.14 7.70
N THR A 158 10.43 11.35 7.73
CA THR A 158 10.31 12.30 6.62
C THR A 158 11.66 12.45 5.93
N TYR A 159 11.66 12.24 4.62
CA TYR A 159 12.83 12.37 3.75
C TYR A 159 12.66 13.60 2.86
N GLU A 160 13.68 14.45 2.79
CA GLU A 160 13.70 15.54 1.82
C GLU A 160 14.06 15.02 0.43
N HIS A 161 13.35 15.47 -0.59
CA HIS A 161 13.59 15.12 -1.98
C HIS A 161 14.81 15.88 -2.48
N TYR A 162 15.80 15.13 -2.94
CA TYR A 162 17.00 15.62 -3.62
C TYR A 162 17.08 15.05 -5.03
N VAL A 163 17.90 15.65 -5.91
CA VAL A 163 18.17 15.11 -7.25
C VAL A 163 18.77 13.71 -7.12
N GLY A 164 18.09 12.69 -7.65
CA GLY A 164 18.48 11.28 -7.47
C GLY A 164 17.88 10.61 -6.23
N CYS A 165 16.77 11.14 -5.69
CA CYS A 165 16.03 10.48 -4.63
C CYS A 165 15.54 9.11 -5.07
N TRP A 166 15.91 8.09 -4.30
CA TRP A 166 15.58 6.71 -4.58
C TRP A 166 14.09 6.39 -4.43
N LEU A 167 13.33 7.20 -3.67
CA LEU A 167 11.86 7.09 -3.56
C LEU A 167 11.13 7.62 -4.80
N CYS A 168 11.85 8.32 -5.69
CA CYS A 168 11.33 8.84 -6.95
C CYS A 168 11.75 7.99 -8.17
N ALA A 169 12.49 6.91 -7.96
CA ALA A 169 13.01 6.02 -9.00
C ALA A 169 11.91 5.17 -9.66
#